data_AF-A0A3D5HS98-F1
#
_entry.id   AF-A0A3D5HS98-F1
#
_cell.length_a   1.000
_cell.length_b   1.000
_cell.length_c   1.000
_cell.angle_alpha   90.00
_cell.angle_beta   90.00
_cell.angle_gamma   90.00
#
_symmetry.space_group_name_H-M   'P 1'
#
loop_
_entity.id
_entity.type
_entity.pdbx_description
1 polymer ?
#
loop_
_entity_poly.entity_id
_entity_poly.type
_entity_poly.pdbx_seq_one_letter_code
_entity_poly.pdbx_strand_id
1 'polypeptide(L)'
;MQEYHIPVLLEESLAGLGIVSHGTYVDVTFGAGGHSKSILNKLDAKGHLYGFDQDEDAVANIEASDQFTFIASNFKYLDRFMRYYDKLGKVDGVLADLGVSSHQFDIPERGFSYRFDAKLDMRMDVAQEFSALDLLATYNEQQWVGILSEYGEVRNSKTLARALVRNRHKIKTTFE
;
A
#
# COMPACT_ATOMS: atom_id res chain seq x y z
N MET A 1 -16.44 -14.64 11.90
CA MET A 1 -15.14 -15.35 11.76
C MET A 1 -14.36 -14.56 10.74
N GLN A 2 -13.29 -13.90 11.16
CA GLN A 2 -12.45 -13.11 10.28
C GLN A 2 -11.77 -14.11 9.31
N GLU A 3 -12.00 -13.96 8.01
CA GLU A 3 -11.32 -14.79 7.02
C GLU A 3 -9.81 -14.63 7.22
N TYR A 4 -9.12 -15.76 7.40
CA TYR A 4 -7.69 -15.81 7.59
C TYR A 4 -7.03 -15.39 6.26
N HIS A 5 -6.62 -14.11 6.15
CA HIS A 5 -5.95 -13.63 4.95
C HIS A 5 -4.54 -14.23 4.91
N ILE A 6 -4.37 -15.27 4.09
CA ILE A 6 -3.06 -15.85 3.80
C ILE A 6 -2.35 -14.88 2.85
N PRO A 7 -1.17 -14.34 3.22
CA PRO A 7 -0.44 -13.44 2.35
C PRO A 7 -0.04 -14.10 1.04
N VAL A 8 0.03 -13.31 -0.03
CA VAL A 8 0.39 -13.80 -1.36
C VAL A 8 1.85 -14.28 -1.34
N LEU A 9 2.07 -15.50 -1.85
CA LEU A 9 3.39 -16.14 -1.94
C LEU A 9 4.17 -16.08 -0.61
N LEU A 10 3.50 -16.34 0.52
CA LEU A 10 4.09 -16.21 1.84
C LEU A 10 5.39 -17.02 1.98
N GLU A 11 5.33 -18.32 1.71
CA GLU A 11 6.48 -19.21 1.89
C GLU A 11 7.64 -18.87 0.95
N GLU A 12 7.35 -18.56 -0.31
CA GLU A 12 8.34 -18.15 -1.31
C GLU A 12 9.00 -16.82 -0.93
N SER A 13 8.23 -15.87 -0.41
CA SER A 13 8.73 -14.57 0.04
C SER A 13 9.67 -14.74 1.24
N LEU A 14 9.29 -15.55 2.24
CA LEU A 14 10.13 -15.83 3.40
C LEU A 14 11.39 -16.62 3.03
N ALA A 15 11.28 -17.57 2.10
CA ALA A 15 12.42 -18.32 1.58
C ALA A 15 13.40 -17.41 0.82
N GLY A 16 12.88 -16.52 -0.04
CA GLY A 16 13.67 -15.53 -0.76
C GLY A 16 14.37 -14.51 0.15
N LEU A 17 13.74 -14.17 1.28
CA LEU A 17 14.31 -13.27 2.28
C LEU A 17 15.46 -13.91 3.09
N GLY A 18 15.56 -15.25 3.10
CA GLY A 18 16.68 -15.97 3.72
C GLY A 18 16.84 -15.65 5.21
N ILE A 19 15.74 -15.68 5.97
CA ILE A 19 15.69 -15.14 7.33
C ILE A 19 16.68 -15.84 8.28
N VAL A 20 17.50 -15.03 8.93
CA VAL A 20 18.39 -15.38 10.04
C VAL A 20 17.83 -14.77 11.31
N SER A 21 17.81 -15.54 12.40
CA SER A 21 17.06 -15.18 13.61
C SER A 21 17.47 -13.84 14.26
N HIS A 22 18.74 -13.45 14.14
CA HIS A 22 19.27 -12.20 14.70
C HIS A 22 19.39 -11.07 13.67
N GLY A 23 18.79 -11.23 12.49
CA GLY A 23 18.85 -10.26 11.40
C GLY A 23 17.93 -9.04 11.61
N THR A 24 18.22 -7.97 10.89
CA THR A 24 17.39 -6.77 10.78
C THR A 24 16.66 -6.76 9.44
N TYR A 25 15.34 -6.84 9.47
CA TYR A 25 14.50 -6.87 8.28
C TYR A 25 13.62 -5.63 8.16
N VAL A 26 13.19 -5.34 6.94
CA VAL A 26 12.20 -4.30 6.67
C VAL A 26 11.06 -4.87 5.85
N ASP A 27 9.84 -4.70 6.31
CA ASP A 27 8.62 -4.88 5.52
C ASP A 27 8.12 -3.49 5.12
N VAL A 28 8.19 -3.14 3.84
CA VAL A 28 7.83 -1.78 3.39
C VAL A 28 6.34 -1.61 3.10
N THR A 29 5.54 -2.65 3.29
CA THR A 29 4.10 -2.72 2.97
C THR A 29 3.39 -3.57 4.02
N PHE A 30 3.46 -3.16 5.28
CA PHE A 30 3.00 -3.94 6.43
C PHE A 30 1.54 -4.44 6.29
N GLY A 31 0.62 -3.57 5.87
CA GLY A 31 -0.78 -3.89 5.60
C GLY A 31 -1.47 -4.61 6.75
N ALA A 32 -1.90 -5.84 6.49
CA ALA A 32 -2.55 -6.71 7.48
C ALA A 32 -1.57 -7.43 8.43
N GLY A 33 -0.26 -7.23 8.26
CA GLY A 33 0.79 -7.77 9.12
C GLY A 33 1.12 -9.26 8.90
N GLY A 34 0.56 -9.93 7.89
CA GLY A 34 0.71 -11.37 7.72
C GLY A 34 2.14 -11.84 7.41
N HIS A 35 2.85 -11.17 6.49
CA HIS A 35 4.27 -11.45 6.26
C HIS A 35 5.11 -11.04 7.47
N SER A 36 4.89 -9.82 7.99
CA SER A 36 5.57 -9.31 9.18
C SER A 36 5.50 -10.26 10.38
N LYS A 37 4.31 -10.81 10.68
CA LYS A 37 4.12 -11.82 11.72
C LYS A 37 4.96 -13.08 11.48
N SER A 38 4.99 -13.55 10.24
CA SER A 38 5.76 -14.74 9.87
C SER A 38 7.28 -14.50 9.91
N ILE A 39 7.72 -13.27 9.64
CA ILE A 39 9.11 -12.85 9.84
C ILE A 39 9.44 -12.82 11.33
N LEU A 40 8.64 -12.12 12.14
CA LEU A 40 8.82 -12.00 13.60
C LEU A 40 8.89 -13.37 14.29
N ASN A 41 8.08 -14.35 13.86
CA ASN A 41 8.10 -15.72 14.40
C ASN A 41 9.43 -16.46 14.17
N LYS A 42 10.27 -15.98 13.24
CA LYS A 42 11.59 -16.56 12.94
C LYS A 42 12.73 -15.76 13.59
N LEU A 43 12.44 -14.61 14.19
CA LEU A 43 13.43 -13.77 14.85
C LEU A 43 13.60 -14.13 16.33
N ASP A 44 14.83 -13.97 16.82
CA ASP A 44 15.18 -14.07 18.22
C ASP A 44 15.32 -12.68 18.87
N ALA A 45 15.61 -12.61 20.16
CA ALA A 45 15.69 -11.33 20.89
C ALA A 45 16.74 -10.32 20.36
N LYS A 46 17.64 -10.71 19.44
CA LYS A 46 18.60 -9.83 18.77
C LYS A 46 18.15 -9.41 17.38
N GLY A 47 17.15 -10.08 16.82
CA GLY A 47 16.53 -9.72 15.54
C GLY A 47 15.63 -8.50 15.69
N HIS A 48 15.36 -7.84 14.56
CA HIS A 48 14.44 -6.71 14.52
C HIS A 48 13.73 -6.62 13.18
N LEU A 49 12.46 -6.24 13.19
CA LEU A 49 11.67 -5.94 12.01
C LEU A 49 11.17 -4.49 12.06
N TYR A 50 11.39 -3.76 10.97
CA TYR A 50 10.78 -2.45 10.75
C TYR A 50 9.64 -2.60 9.73
N GLY A 51 8.42 -2.27 10.14
CA GLY A 51 7.25 -2.29 9.25
C GLY A 51 6.87 -0.87 8.82
N PHE A 52 6.73 -0.62 7.52
CA PHE A 52 6.19 0.63 7.00
C PHE A 52 4.77 0.43 6.51
N ASP A 53 3.90 1.38 6.82
CA ASP A 53 2.66 1.60 6.08
C ASP A 53 2.31 3.08 6.09
N GLN A 54 1.65 3.54 5.02
CA GLN A 54 1.11 4.90 4.93
C GLN A 54 -0.38 4.95 5.27
N ASP A 55 -1.04 3.80 5.32
CA ASP A 55 -2.44 3.66 5.70
C ASP A 55 -2.56 3.61 7.23
N GLU A 56 -3.36 4.50 7.81
CA GLU A 56 -3.59 4.53 9.25
C GLU A 56 -4.33 3.28 9.75
N ASP A 57 -5.14 2.64 8.90
CA ASP A 57 -5.88 1.41 9.25
C ASP A 57 -4.92 0.26 9.56
N ALA A 58 -3.70 0.28 9.02
CA ALA A 58 -2.70 -0.75 9.25
C ALA A 58 -2.27 -0.82 10.73
N VAL A 59 -2.39 0.28 11.49
CA VAL A 59 -2.04 0.35 12.92
C VAL A 59 -2.86 -0.66 13.74
N ALA A 60 -4.10 -0.95 13.32
CA ALA A 60 -4.97 -1.91 14.01
C ALA A 60 -4.44 -3.36 13.95
N ASN A 61 -3.53 -3.66 13.02
CA ASN A 61 -2.96 -5.00 12.83
C ASN A 61 -1.63 -5.20 13.56
N ILE A 62 -1.14 -4.18 14.29
CA ILE A 62 0.11 -4.27 15.03
C ILE A 62 -0.05 -5.22 16.22
N GLU A 63 0.71 -6.30 16.22
CA GLU A 63 0.89 -7.16 17.38
C GLU A 63 2.06 -6.64 18.24
N ALA A 64 1.87 -6.58 19.56
CA ALA A 64 2.92 -6.13 20.48
C ALA A 64 4.13 -7.07 20.43
N SER A 65 5.30 -6.53 20.09
CA SER A 65 6.57 -7.24 20.05
C SER A 65 7.72 -6.27 20.29
N ASP A 66 8.66 -6.64 21.15
CA ASP A 66 9.87 -5.86 21.40
C ASP A 66 10.81 -5.81 20.18
N GLN A 67 10.65 -6.76 19.25
CA GLN A 67 11.45 -6.87 18.03
C GLN A 67 10.82 -6.12 16.85
N PHE A 68 9.72 -5.39 17.06
CA PHE A 68 8.98 -4.73 15.99
C PHE A 68 8.92 -3.22 16.18
N THR A 69 9.22 -2.49 15.11
CA THR A 69 8.99 -1.03 15.03
C THR A 69 8.09 -0.73 13.85
N PHE A 70 6.90 -0.20 14.13
CA PHE A 70 6.01 0.33 13.12
C PHE A 70 6.40 1.76 12.73
N ILE A 71 6.39 2.05 11.45
CA ILE A 71 6.72 3.35 10.85
C ILE A 71 5.53 3.78 9.99
N ALA A 72 4.69 4.66 10.54
CA ALA A 72 3.56 5.27 9.82
C ALA A 72 4.07 6.29 8.79
N SER A 73 4.57 5.80 7.65
CA SER A 73 5.12 6.61 6.57
C SER A 73 5.17 5.83 5.27
N ASN A 74 5.02 6.54 4.15
CA ASN A 74 5.32 5.99 2.84
C ASN A 74 6.78 5.51 2.74
N PHE A 75 6.98 4.32 2.17
CA PHE A 75 8.29 3.68 2.05
C PHE A 75 9.27 4.42 1.14
N LYS A 76 8.85 5.42 0.34
CA LYS A 76 9.77 6.31 -0.39
C LYS A 76 10.77 7.02 0.53
N TYR A 77 10.46 7.10 1.83
CA TYR A 77 11.33 7.65 2.86
C TYR A 77 12.18 6.59 3.60
N LEU A 78 12.24 5.35 3.12
CA LEU A 78 12.96 4.23 3.73
C LEU A 78 14.36 4.64 4.21
N ASP A 79 15.18 5.21 3.32
CA ASP A 79 16.55 5.64 3.64
C ASP A 79 16.62 6.64 4.80
N ARG A 80 15.65 7.55 4.89
CA ARG A 80 15.59 8.55 5.97
C ARG A 80 15.36 7.88 7.32
N PHE A 81 14.39 6.96 7.38
CA PHE A 81 14.08 6.24 8.61
C PHE A 81 15.16 5.24 8.98
N MET A 82 15.71 4.50 8.03
CA MET A 82 16.82 3.58 8.29
C MET A 82 18.05 4.34 8.77
N ARG A 83 18.31 5.55 8.29
CA ARG A 83 19.37 6.41 8.86
C ARG A 83 19.06 6.84 10.30
N TYR A 84 17.81 7.23 10.58
CA TYR A 84 17.38 7.61 11.93
C TYR A 84 17.58 6.50 12.96
N TYR A 85 17.31 5.24 12.58
CA TYR A 85 17.53 4.07 13.44
C TYR A 85 18.97 3.50 13.38
N ASP A 86 19.91 4.18 12.70
CA ASP A 86 21.28 3.70 12.46
C ASP A 86 21.35 2.31 11.77
N LYS A 87 20.38 2.03 10.88
CA LYS A 87 20.24 0.80 10.09
C LYS A 87 20.47 0.97 8.59
N LEU A 88 20.76 2.18 8.11
CA LEU A 88 21.02 2.41 6.68
C LEU A 88 22.21 1.58 6.20
N GLY A 89 21.98 0.73 5.19
CA GLY A 89 22.99 -0.21 4.67
C GLY A 89 23.31 -1.38 5.59
N LYS A 90 22.54 -1.57 6.67
CA LYS A 90 22.72 -2.64 7.68
C LYS A 90 21.47 -3.52 7.83
N VAL A 91 20.59 -3.53 6.84
CA VAL A 91 19.41 -4.40 6.80
C VAL A 91 19.77 -5.69 6.05
N ASP A 92 19.37 -6.83 6.60
CA ASP A 92 19.64 -8.16 6.05
C ASP A 92 18.63 -8.55 4.95
N GLY A 93 17.46 -7.89 4.93
CA GLY A 93 16.47 -8.11 3.88
C GLY A 93 15.36 -7.07 3.89
N VAL A 94 14.79 -6.83 2.71
CA VAL A 94 13.64 -5.95 2.49
C VAL A 94 12.55 -6.72 1.76
N LEU A 95 11.33 -6.70 2.30
CA LEU A 95 10.13 -7.24 1.68
C LEU A 95 9.27 -6.08 1.17
N ALA A 96 8.67 -6.26 0.00
CA ALA A 96 7.67 -5.37 -0.57
C ALA A 96 6.57 -6.20 -1.27
N ASP A 97 5.38 -6.23 -0.67
CA ASP A 97 4.16 -6.76 -1.27
C ASP A 97 3.38 -5.59 -1.88
N LEU A 98 3.68 -5.29 -3.14
CA LEU A 98 3.15 -4.11 -3.81
C LEU A 98 1.70 -4.33 -4.24
N GLY A 99 0.82 -3.47 -3.74
CA GLY A 99 -0.58 -3.47 -4.11
C GLY A 99 -1.42 -2.67 -3.13
N VAL A 100 -2.71 -2.96 -3.17
CA VAL A 100 -3.70 -2.48 -2.21
C VAL A 100 -4.14 -3.65 -1.33
N SER A 101 -4.44 -3.38 -0.07
CA SER A 101 -4.90 -4.41 0.86
C SER A 101 -6.36 -4.81 0.56
N SER A 102 -6.77 -6.01 0.97
CA SER A 102 -8.17 -6.43 0.92
C SER A 102 -9.08 -5.46 1.68
N HIS A 103 -8.61 -4.97 2.83
CA HIS A 103 -9.31 -3.98 3.64
C HIS A 103 -9.64 -2.70 2.85
N GLN A 104 -8.69 -2.20 2.06
CA GLN A 104 -8.91 -1.03 1.18
C GLN A 104 -9.96 -1.28 0.09
N PHE A 105 -10.10 -2.52 -0.38
CA PHE A 105 -11.13 -2.90 -1.35
C PHE A 105 -12.50 -3.21 -0.74
N ASP A 106 -12.54 -3.65 0.52
CA ASP A 106 -13.74 -4.10 1.20
C ASP A 106 -14.43 -2.98 1.99
N ILE A 107 -13.74 -1.87 2.26
CA ILE A 107 -14.35 -0.63 2.79
C ILE A 107 -14.81 0.24 1.62
N PRO A 108 -16.13 0.41 1.40
CA PRO A 108 -16.66 1.24 0.32
C PRO A 108 -16.08 2.65 0.34
N GLU A 109 -16.03 3.29 1.50
CA GLU A 109 -15.66 4.70 1.69
C GLU A 109 -14.24 5.03 1.21
N ARG A 110 -13.36 4.02 1.09
CA ARG A 110 -12.00 4.19 0.55
C ARG A 110 -12.00 4.39 -0.96
N GLY A 111 -13.09 4.06 -1.66
CA GLY A 111 -13.28 4.36 -3.08
C GLY A 111 -12.39 3.59 -4.04
N PHE A 112 -11.73 2.51 -3.60
CA PHE A 112 -10.89 1.66 -4.46
C PHE A 112 -11.69 0.63 -5.28
N SER A 113 -12.88 0.27 -4.83
CA SER A 113 -13.68 -0.79 -5.47
C SER A 113 -14.88 -0.23 -6.24
N TYR A 114 -15.09 -0.74 -7.44
CA TYR A 114 -16.33 -0.51 -8.21
C TYR A 114 -17.45 -1.51 -7.83
N ARG A 115 -17.24 -2.36 -6.82
CA ARG A 115 -18.28 -3.28 -6.30
C ARG A 115 -19.32 -2.57 -5.43
N PHE A 116 -18.95 -1.40 -4.90
CA PHE A 116 -19.77 -0.59 -4.01
C PHE A 116 -19.87 0.82 -4.56
N ASP A 117 -20.97 1.49 -4.27
CA ASP A 117 -21.18 2.90 -4.61
C ASP A 117 -20.58 3.78 -3.51
N ALA A 118 -19.50 4.49 -3.82
CA ALA A 118 -18.79 5.32 -2.87
C ALA A 118 -18.09 6.48 -3.55
N LYS A 119 -17.75 7.52 -2.77
CA LYS A 119 -17.02 8.69 -3.28
C LYS A 119 -15.65 8.27 -3.85
N LEU A 120 -15.25 8.91 -4.95
CA LEU A 120 -13.92 8.71 -5.53
C LEU A 120 -12.82 9.28 -4.62
N ASP A 121 -12.24 8.42 -3.80
CA ASP A 121 -11.11 8.74 -2.92
C ASP A 121 -9.79 8.14 -3.44
N MET A 122 -9.62 6.82 -3.30
CA MET A 122 -8.44 6.06 -3.73
C MET A 122 -7.11 6.47 -3.07
N ARG A 123 -7.13 7.26 -1.98
CA ARG A 123 -5.92 7.52 -1.18
C ARG A 123 -5.67 6.35 -0.22
N MET A 124 -4.45 5.83 -0.24
CA MET A 124 -3.98 4.90 0.81
C MET A 124 -3.80 5.63 2.14
N ASP A 125 -3.25 6.85 2.07
CA ASP A 125 -3.12 7.77 3.19
C ASP A 125 -4.19 8.86 3.08
N VAL A 126 -5.24 8.76 3.90
CA VAL A 126 -6.38 9.68 3.87
C VAL A 126 -6.04 11.10 4.32
N ALA A 127 -4.87 11.31 4.93
CA ALA A 127 -4.38 12.65 5.30
C ALA A 127 -3.82 13.43 4.10
N GLN A 128 -3.52 12.77 2.97
CA GLN A 128 -3.09 13.46 1.75
C GLN A 128 -4.22 14.29 1.16
N GLU A 129 -3.97 15.50 0.66
CA GLU A 129 -5.07 16.38 0.23
C GLU A 129 -5.73 16.00 -1.10
N PHE A 130 -5.04 15.27 -1.99
CA PHE A 130 -5.43 15.10 -3.38
C PHE A 130 -6.05 13.72 -3.64
N SER A 131 -7.37 13.66 -3.86
CA SER A 131 -8.09 12.42 -4.12
C SER A 131 -8.30 12.12 -5.62
N ALA A 132 -8.81 10.93 -5.94
CA ALA A 132 -9.24 10.58 -7.30
C ALA A 132 -10.33 11.53 -7.84
N LEU A 133 -11.22 12.03 -6.99
CA LEU A 133 -12.20 13.06 -7.37
C LEU A 133 -11.53 14.38 -7.75
N ASP A 134 -10.50 14.81 -7.01
CA ASP A 134 -9.76 16.02 -7.32
C ASP A 134 -8.97 15.88 -8.63
N LEU A 135 -8.38 14.71 -8.86
CA LEU A 135 -7.72 14.35 -10.11
C LEU A 135 -8.71 14.45 -11.28
N LEU A 136 -9.92 13.90 -11.12
CA LEU A 136 -11.00 14.00 -12.10
C LEU A 136 -11.44 15.42 -12.38
N ALA A 137 -11.55 16.25 -11.35
CA ALA A 137 -11.95 17.65 -11.48
C ALA A 137 -10.87 18.50 -12.18
N THR A 138 -9.59 18.21 -11.97
CA THR A 138 -8.48 19.13 -12.31
C THR A 138 -7.71 18.74 -13.57
N TYR A 139 -7.50 17.45 -13.84
CA TYR A 139 -6.67 17.01 -14.95
C TYR A 139 -7.32 17.26 -16.31
N ASN A 140 -6.51 17.66 -17.29
CA ASN A 140 -6.95 17.86 -18.68
C ASN A 140 -6.91 16.54 -19.48
N GLU A 141 -7.45 16.56 -20.71
CA GLU A 141 -7.53 15.37 -21.59
C GLU A 141 -6.16 14.72 -21.83
N GLN A 142 -5.10 15.51 -22.03
CA GLN A 142 -3.75 14.97 -22.28
C GLN A 142 -3.17 14.26 -21.06
N GLN A 143 -3.34 14.84 -19.88
CA GLN A 143 -2.90 14.21 -18.62
C GLN A 143 -3.67 12.89 -18.37
N TRP A 144 -4.97 12.88 -18.65
CA TRP A 144 -5.79 11.67 -18.57
C TRP A 144 -5.39 10.59 -19.57
N VAL A 145 -5.03 10.97 -20.80
CA VAL A 145 -4.45 10.02 -21.76
C VAL A 145 -3.21 9.37 -21.19
N GLY A 146 -2.31 10.16 -20.60
CA GLY A 146 -1.09 9.68 -19.95
C GLY A 146 -1.38 8.63 -18.88
N ILE A 147 -2.21 8.98 -17.88
CA ILE A 147 -2.60 8.05 -16.81
C ILE A 147 -3.18 6.75 -17.37
N LEU A 148 -4.17 6.85 -18.26
CA LEU A 148 -4.88 5.68 -18.77
C LEU A 148 -3.99 4.80 -19.65
N SER A 149 -3.06 5.36 -20.41
CA SER A 149 -2.14 4.57 -21.22
C SER A 149 -0.96 3.99 -20.43
N GLU A 150 -0.36 4.79 -19.56
CA GLU A 150 0.89 4.44 -18.86
C GLU A 150 0.63 3.53 -17.67
N TYR A 151 -0.40 3.83 -16.86
CA TYR A 151 -0.71 3.06 -15.65
C TYR A 151 -1.88 2.10 -15.83
N GLY A 152 -2.82 2.41 -16.73
CA GLY A 152 -3.99 1.56 -16.99
C GLY A 152 -3.88 0.64 -18.20
N GLU A 153 -2.82 0.76 -19.01
CA GLU A 153 -2.62 0.03 -20.26
C GLU A 153 -3.84 0.07 -21.23
N VAL A 154 -4.64 1.14 -21.16
CA VAL A 154 -5.90 1.28 -21.91
C VAL A 154 -5.63 1.61 -23.38
N ARG A 155 -5.91 0.66 -24.27
CA ARG A 155 -5.68 0.79 -25.73
C ARG A 155 -6.37 1.99 -26.37
N ASN A 156 -7.59 2.31 -25.94
CA ASN A 156 -8.39 3.44 -26.42
C ASN A 156 -8.35 4.66 -25.47
N SER A 157 -7.21 4.88 -24.80
CA SER A 157 -7.01 5.94 -23.79
C SER A 157 -7.47 7.33 -24.25
N LYS A 158 -7.21 7.72 -25.51
CA LYS A 158 -7.68 8.99 -26.10
C LYS A 158 -9.21 9.13 -26.08
N THR A 159 -9.91 8.10 -26.51
CA THR A 159 -11.38 8.11 -26.55
C THR A 159 -11.96 8.15 -25.13
N LEU A 160 -11.40 7.36 -24.21
CA LEU A 160 -11.84 7.31 -22.82
C LEU A 160 -11.56 8.63 -22.09
N ALA A 161 -10.35 9.18 -22.20
CA ALA A 161 -9.98 10.47 -21.60
C ALA A 161 -10.93 11.60 -22.05
N ARG A 162 -11.25 11.67 -23.35
CA ARG A 162 -12.20 12.64 -23.88
C ARG A 162 -13.62 12.45 -23.33
N ALA A 163 -14.06 11.20 -23.18
CA ALA A 163 -15.36 10.90 -22.60
C ALA A 163 -15.41 11.31 -21.12
N LEU A 164 -14.35 11.00 -20.38
CA LEU A 164 -14.21 11.28 -18.96
C LEU A 164 -14.16 12.79 -18.70
N VAL A 165 -13.30 13.56 -19.38
CA VAL A 165 -13.24 15.03 -19.23
C VAL A 165 -14.57 15.70 -19.59
N ARG A 166 -15.29 15.20 -20.60
CA ARG A 166 -16.61 15.74 -20.98
C ARG A 166 -17.67 15.50 -19.92
N ASN A 167 -17.62 14.35 -19.24
CA ASN A 167 -18.64 13.93 -18.27
C ASN A 167 -18.23 14.14 -16.81
N ARG A 168 -17.01 14.59 -16.51
CA ARG A 168 -16.45 14.70 -15.16
C ARG A 168 -17.31 15.44 -14.12
N HIS A 169 -18.18 16.37 -14.56
CA HIS A 169 -19.10 17.07 -13.66
C HIS A 169 -20.25 16.20 -13.12
N LYS A 170 -20.48 15.05 -13.74
CA LYS A 170 -21.50 14.05 -13.34
C LYS A 170 -20.93 12.92 -12.51
N ILE A 171 -19.60 12.76 -12.48
CA ILE A 171 -18.93 11.64 -11.84
C ILE A 171 -18.46 12.09 -10.46
N LYS A 172 -19.03 11.49 -9.42
CA LYS A 172 -18.70 11.74 -8.01
C LYS A 172 -18.39 10.45 -7.27
N THR A 173 -18.91 9.34 -7.80
CA THR A 173 -18.87 8.02 -7.18
C THR A 173 -18.23 6.99 -8.09
N THR A 174 -17.90 5.83 -7.52
CA THR A 174 -17.32 4.67 -8.19
C THR A 174 -18.25 4.00 -9.21
N PHE A 175 -19.56 4.29 -9.20
CA PHE A 175 -20.53 3.75 -10.16
C PHE A 175 -20.71 4.60 -11.42
N GLU A 176 -20.20 5.82 -11.43
CA GLU A 176 -20.36 6.82 -12.51
C GLU A 176 -19.13 6.89 -13.43
#